data_AF-V5H3Y2-F1
#
_entry.id   AF-V5H3Y2-F1
#
_cell.length_a   1.000
_cell.length_b   1.000
_cell.length_c   1.000
_cell.angle_alpha   90.00
_cell.angle_beta   90.00
_cell.angle_gamma   90.00
#
_symmetry.space_group_name_H-M   'P 1'
#
loop_
_entity.id
_entity.type
_entity.pdbx_description
1 polymer ?
#
loop_
_entity_poly.entity_id
_entity_poly.type
_entity_poly.pdbx_seq_one_letter_code
_entity_poly.pdbx_strand_id
1 'polypeptide(L)'
;MLNPFDHKRSFVGNFAYAEKLLQHAVREVLSKSRFAISPRIVMHQLEKVEGGLTDIEERVLKELAMVAGAREVLVCNHQTRINANNSSYSELKKQLSA
;
A
#
# COMPACT_ATOMS: atom_id res chain seq x y z
N MET A 1 12.79 -13.12 13.15
CA MET A 1 12.08 -11.90 12.71
C MET A 1 10.60 -12.22 12.70
N LEU A 2 9.75 -11.35 13.26
CA LEU A 2 8.30 -11.51 13.22
C LEU A 2 7.78 -10.91 11.90
N ASN A 3 7.15 -11.71 11.04
CA ASN A 3 6.52 -11.21 9.80
C ASN A 3 5.21 -10.49 10.18
N PRO A 4 5.08 -9.17 9.98
CA PRO A 4 3.87 -8.44 10.38
C PRO A 4 2.66 -8.74 9.52
N PHE A 5 2.82 -9.42 8.39
CA PHE A 5 1.76 -9.78 7.44
C PHE A 5 1.27 -11.23 7.58
N ASP A 6 1.95 -12.02 8.41
CA ASP A 6 1.60 -13.42 8.65
C ASP A 6 0.61 -13.57 9.81
N HIS A 7 -0.67 -13.51 9.50
CA HIS A 7 -1.75 -13.72 10.46
C HIS A 7 -2.96 -14.42 9.85
N LYS A 8 -3.60 -15.33 10.61
CA LYS A 8 -4.68 -16.20 10.07
C LYS A 8 -5.92 -15.47 9.57
N ARG A 9 -6.24 -14.30 10.15
CA ARG A 9 -7.51 -13.57 9.91
C ARG A 9 -7.33 -12.14 9.37
N SER A 10 -6.09 -11.72 9.12
CA SER A 10 -5.78 -10.38 8.64
C SER A 10 -4.51 -10.44 7.80
N PHE A 11 -4.43 -9.63 6.76
CA PHE A 11 -3.19 -9.42 6.01
C PHE A 11 -2.19 -8.53 6.76
N VAL A 12 -2.61 -7.86 7.84
CA VAL A 12 -1.73 -7.15 8.78
C VAL A 12 -2.00 -7.67 10.19
N GLY A 13 -1.10 -8.51 10.69
CA GLY A 13 -1.14 -9.06 12.04
C GLY A 13 -0.55 -8.12 13.10
N ASN A 14 0.42 -7.29 12.71
CA ASN A 14 1.00 -6.28 13.59
C ASN A 14 1.24 -4.98 12.82
N PHE A 15 0.39 -3.97 13.07
CA PHE A 15 0.44 -2.69 12.38
C PHE A 15 1.75 -1.93 12.61
N ALA A 16 2.24 -1.87 13.85
CA ALA A 16 3.45 -1.11 14.18
C ALA A 16 4.69 -1.68 13.48
N TYR A 17 4.78 -3.01 13.35
CA TYR A 17 5.88 -3.65 12.65
C TYR A 17 5.73 -3.53 11.13
N ALA A 18 4.50 -3.63 10.60
CA ALA A 18 4.21 -3.36 9.20
C ALA A 18 4.59 -1.93 8.80
N GLU A 19 4.27 -0.93 9.63
CA GLU A 19 4.66 0.46 9.44
C GLU A 19 6.18 0.59 9.29
N LYS A 20 6.96 0.07 10.26
CA LYS A 20 8.43 0.22 10.22
C LYS A 20 9.05 -0.47 9.02
N LEU A 21 8.53 -1.64 8.65
CA LEU A 21 8.98 -2.37 7.47
C LEU A 21 8.67 -1.57 6.18
N LEU A 22 7.46 -1.03 6.06
CA LEU A 22 7.07 -0.25 4.88
C LEU A 22 7.82 1.08 4.81
N GLN A 23 8.01 1.78 5.94
CA GLN A 23 8.85 2.98 6.03
C GLN A 23 10.28 2.71 5.56
N HIS A 24 10.85 1.57 5.93
CA HIS A 24 12.19 1.19 5.48
C HIS A 24 12.19 0.89 3.98
N ALA A 25 11.24 0.09 3.48
CA ALA A 25 11.13 -0.22 2.06
C ALA A 25 10.96 1.03 1.18
N VAL A 26 10.11 1.97 1.58
CA VAL A 26 9.93 3.25 0.87
C VAL A 26 11.23 4.05 0.85
N ARG A 27 11.98 4.08 1.96
CA ARG A 27 13.28 4.79 2.03
C ARG A 27 14.39 4.13 1.21
N GLU A 28 14.34 2.81 1.03
CA GLU A 28 15.32 2.10 0.20
C GLU A 28 15.05 2.33 -1.30
N VAL A 29 13.78 2.44 -1.70
CA VAL A 29 13.38 2.74 -3.09
C VAL A 29 13.61 4.21 -3.44
N LEU A 30 13.32 5.12 -2.50
CA LEU A 30 13.60 6.54 -2.68
C LEU A 30 15.10 6.80 -2.48
N SER A 31 15.66 7.74 -3.23
CA SER A 31 17.06 8.13 -2.99
C SER A 31 17.22 8.64 -1.55
N LYS A 32 18.39 8.42 -0.95
CA LYS A 32 18.75 8.92 0.40
C LYS A 32 18.84 10.45 0.50
N SER A 33 18.33 11.18 -0.50
CA SER A 33 18.29 12.63 -0.50
C SER A 33 17.36 13.13 0.58
N ARG A 34 17.86 14.05 1.41
CA ARG A 34 17.06 14.79 2.42
C ARG A 34 15.95 15.65 1.81
N PHE A 35 15.91 15.79 0.48
CA PHE A 35 14.92 16.54 -0.27
C PHE A 35 14.09 15.65 -1.22
N ALA A 36 14.03 14.34 -0.97
CA ALA A 36 13.19 13.45 -1.75
C ALA A 36 11.72 13.87 -1.64
N ILE A 37 11.06 14.05 -2.78
CA ILE A 37 9.63 14.35 -2.84
C ILE A 37 8.87 13.16 -2.27
N SER A 38 7.90 13.43 -1.38
CA SER A 38 7.03 12.40 -0.83
C SER A 38 6.32 11.62 -1.97
N PRO A 39 6.42 10.27 -1.97
CA PRO A 39 5.92 9.46 -3.07
C PRO A 39 4.39 9.41 -3.10
N ARG A 40 3.85 9.08 -4.27
CA ARG A 40 2.49 8.57 -4.38
C ARG A 40 2.57 7.06 -4.36
N ILE A 41 1.78 6.40 -3.52
CA ILE A 41 1.82 4.95 -3.34
C ILE A 41 0.51 4.33 -3.83
N VAL A 42 0.63 3.19 -4.50
CA VAL A 42 -0.50 2.32 -4.83
C VAL A 42 -0.36 1.06 -4.00
N MET A 43 -1.37 0.79 -3.16
CA MET A 43 -1.46 -0.41 -2.33
C MET A 43 -2.36 -1.42 -3.04
N HIS A 44 -1.85 -2.63 -3.28
CA HIS A 44 -2.60 -3.71 -3.92
C HIS A 44 -2.51 -4.96 -3.08
N GLN A 45 -3.61 -5.31 -2.41
CA GLN A 45 -3.68 -6.50 -1.59
C GLN A 45 -4.11 -7.68 -2.46
N LEU A 46 -3.24 -8.69 -2.56
CA LEU A 46 -3.44 -9.88 -3.40
C LEU A 46 -3.94 -11.10 -2.61
N GLU A 47 -3.67 -11.13 -1.32
CA GLU A 47 -4.00 -12.25 -0.43
C GLU A 47 -5.09 -11.86 0.56
N LYS A 48 -5.91 -12.83 1.01
CA LYS A 48 -6.95 -12.62 2.02
C LYS A 48 -7.96 -11.53 1.61
N VAL A 49 -8.43 -11.61 0.37
CA VAL A 49 -9.36 -10.66 -0.27
C VAL A 49 -10.66 -11.35 -0.69
N GLU A 50 -10.99 -12.49 -0.06
CA GLU A 50 -12.21 -13.23 -0.34
C GLU A 50 -13.44 -12.37 -0.04
N GLY A 51 -14.23 -12.05 -1.06
CA GLY A 51 -15.37 -11.14 -0.94
C GLY A 51 -15.01 -9.66 -1.05
N GLY A 52 -13.75 -9.33 -1.34
CA GLY A 52 -13.22 -7.97 -1.40
C GLY A 52 -12.63 -7.48 -0.09
N LEU A 53 -12.12 -6.26 -0.10
CA LEU A 53 -11.65 -5.60 1.11
C LEU A 53 -12.85 -4.97 1.80
N THR A 54 -12.91 -5.12 3.12
CA THR A 54 -13.81 -4.33 3.96
C THR A 54 -13.30 -2.89 4.09
N ASP A 55 -14.19 -1.97 4.47
CA ASP A 55 -13.82 -0.56 4.74
C ASP A 55 -12.67 -0.43 5.76
N ILE A 56 -12.61 -1.34 6.74
CA ILE A 56 -11.55 -1.36 7.76
C ILE A 56 -10.22 -1.77 7.12
N GLU A 57 -10.23 -2.78 6.27
CA GLU A 57 -9.04 -3.27 5.59
C GLU A 57 -8.49 -2.26 4.59
N GLU A 58 -9.36 -1.62 3.81
CA GLU A 58 -8.97 -0.50 2.93
C GLU A 58 -8.34 0.63 3.74
N ARG A 59 -8.92 0.97 4.89
CA ARG A 59 -8.39 1.98 5.78
C ARG A 59 -7.03 1.60 6.34
N VAL A 60 -6.82 0.34 6.75
CA VAL A 60 -5.53 -0.15 7.23
C VAL A 60 -4.45 -0.01 6.15
N LEU A 61 -4.73 -0.41 4.91
CA LEU A 61 -3.79 -0.27 3.79
C LEU A 61 -3.46 1.20 3.51
N LYS A 62 -4.48 2.06 3.51
CA LYS A 62 -4.33 3.50 3.29
C LYS A 62 -3.49 4.13 4.39
N GLU A 63 -3.80 3.86 5.65
CA GLU A 63 -3.07 4.41 6.79
C GLU A 63 -1.62 3.94 6.79
N LEU A 64 -1.35 2.65 6.56
CA LEU A 64 0.03 2.13 6.46
C LEU A 64 0.88 2.88 5.44
N ALA A 65 0.35 3.10 4.24
CA ALA A 65 1.09 3.82 3.20
C ALA A 65 1.28 5.31 3.54
N MET A 66 0.27 5.95 4.14
CA MET A 66 0.38 7.34 4.60
C MET A 66 1.46 7.48 5.68
N VAL A 67 1.47 6.63 6.70
CA VAL A 67 2.50 6.65 7.75
C VAL A 67 3.87 6.21 7.24
N ALA A 68 3.93 5.50 6.11
CA ALA A 68 5.18 5.21 5.41
C ALA A 68 5.78 6.40 4.66
N GLY A 69 5.06 7.53 4.60
CA GLY A 69 5.54 8.78 4.03
C GLY A 69 4.92 9.13 2.69
N ALA A 70 3.84 8.46 2.27
CA ALA A 70 3.11 8.83 1.06
C ALA A 70 2.40 10.18 1.20
N ARG A 71 2.37 10.95 0.11
CA ARG A 71 1.52 12.16 0.00
C ARG A 71 0.13 11.86 -0.54
N GLU A 72 0.00 10.74 -1.25
CA GLU A 72 -1.24 10.29 -1.87
C GLU A 72 -1.22 8.77 -1.96
N VAL A 73 -2.35 8.13 -1.64
CA VAL A 73 -2.48 6.68 -1.63
C VAL A 73 -3.71 6.27 -2.41
N LEU A 74 -3.54 5.32 -3.31
CA LEU A 74 -4.63 4.56 -3.92
C LEU A 74 -4.62 3.15 -3.36
N VAL A 75 -5.79 2.66 -2.98
CA VAL A 75 -5.98 1.25 -2.63
C VAL A 75 -6.68 0.60 -3.81
N CYS A 76 -6.00 -0.35 -4.45
CA CYS A 76 -6.54 -1.12 -5.54
C CYS A 76 -7.23 -2.36 -4.99
N ASN A 77 -8.44 -2.60 -5.50
CA ASN A 77 -9.14 -3.86 -5.29
C ASN A 77 -8.50 -4.97 -6.12
N HIS A 78 -8.88 -6.21 -5.81
CA HIS A 78 -8.37 -7.43 -6.45
C HIS A 78 -8.77 -7.55 -7.94
N GLN A 79 -9.78 -6.79 -8.40
CA GLN A 79 -10.17 -6.74 -9.81
C GLN A 79 -9.22 -5.86 -10.65
N THR A 80 -8.49 -4.94 -10.02
CA THR A 80 -7.61 -4.00 -10.73
C THR A 80 -6.28 -4.67 -11.07
N ARG A 81 -6.05 -4.95 -12.36
CA ARG A 81 -4.75 -5.44 -12.84
C ARG A 81 -3.77 -4.29 -12.99
N ILE A 82 -2.85 -4.17 -12.04
CA ILE A 82 -1.74 -3.22 -12.12
C ILE A 82 -0.63 -3.83 -12.96
N ASN A 83 -0.21 -3.12 -14.02
CA ASN A 83 1.03 -3.42 -14.73
C ASN A 83 2.04 -2.30 -14.43
N ALA A 84 3.03 -2.59 -13.58
CA ALA A 84 4.01 -1.58 -13.14
C ALA A 84 4.81 -0.95 -14.30
N ASN A 85 4.88 -1.60 -15.46
CA ASN A 85 5.62 -1.07 -16.62
C ASN A 85 4.77 -0.11 -17.47
N ASN A 86 3.44 -0.26 -17.44
CA ASN A 86 2.54 0.41 -18.39
C ASN A 86 1.42 1.23 -17.72
N SER A 87 1.27 1.20 -16.40
CA SER A 87 0.18 1.88 -15.69
C SER A 87 0.69 3.16 -15.01
N SER A 88 0.14 4.31 -15.40
CA SER A 88 0.37 5.57 -14.69
C SER A 88 -0.53 5.70 -13.46
N TYR A 89 -0.03 6.37 -12.42
CA TYR A 89 -0.82 6.72 -11.24
C TYR A 89 -2.11 7.47 -11.59
N SER A 90 -2.06 8.38 -12.57
CA SER A 90 -3.23 9.17 -12.97
C SER A 90 -4.32 8.33 -13.63
N GLU A 91 -3.93 7.29 -14.37
CA GLU A 91 -4.84 6.37 -15.03
C GLU A 91 -5.54 5.48 -14.01
N LEU A 92 -4.76 4.93 -13.07
CA LEU A 92 -5.28 4.13 -11.96
C LEU A 92 -6.26 4.94 -11.10
N LYS A 93 -5.92 6.21 -10.80
CA LYS A 93 -6.82 7.09 -10.06
C LYS A 93 -8.14 7.29 -10.78
N LYS A 94 -8.11 7.50 -12.10
CA LYS A 94 -9.32 7.68 -12.92
C LYS A 94 -10.18 6.42 -12.94
N GLN A 95 -9.57 5.25 -13.02
CA GLN A 95 -10.27 3.96 -13.01
C GLN A 95 -10.98 3.69 -11.68
N LEU A 96 -10.35 4.03 -10.55
CA LEU A 96 -10.94 3.81 -9.22
C LEU A 96 -12.00 4.86 -8.84
N SER A 97 -12.05 6.00 -9.55
CA SER A 97 -13.05 7.06 -9.33
C SER A 97 -14.29 6.95 -10.22
N ALA A 98 -14.33 5.98 -11.13
CA ALA A 98 -15.40 5.75 -12.09
C ALA A 98 -16.32 4.61 -11.60
#